data_AF-A0A835H744-F1
#
_entry.id   AF-A0A835H744-F1
#
_cell.length_a   1.000
_cell.length_b   1.000
_cell.length_c   1.000
_cell.angle_alpha   90.00
_cell.angle_beta   90.00
_cell.angle_gamma   90.00
#
_symmetry.space_group_name_H-M   'P 1'
#
loop_
_entity.id
_entity.type
_entity.pdbx_description
1 polymer ?
#
loop_
_entity_poly.entity_id
_entity_poly.type
_entity_poly.pdbx_seq_one_letter_code
_entity_poly.pdbx_strand_id
1 'polypeptide(L)'
;MSIAFLDPGNLERDLQSGAIAGYSLLWLLMWATIMGLLIQLLSARLGVATGKHLAELCRDEYPKWARYLLWIMAELALIGADIQEVIGSAIAIQILSHGYLPLWAGVLITAID
;
A
#
# COMPACT_ATOMS: atom_id res chain seq x y z
N MET A 1 9.71 3.88 -2.48
CA MET A 1 8.92 3.48 -1.29
C MET A 1 7.96 4.56 -0.79
N SER A 2 8.12 5.84 -1.14
CA SER A 2 7.11 6.88 -0.79
C SER A 2 5.85 6.83 -1.67
N ILE A 3 5.92 6.17 -2.84
CA ILE A 3 4.78 6.05 -3.77
C ILE A 3 3.64 5.20 -3.19
N ALA A 4 3.96 4.17 -2.39
CA ALA A 4 2.97 3.28 -1.75
C ALA A 4 2.09 4.01 -0.71
N PHE A 5 2.51 5.17 -0.20
CA PHE A 5 1.64 5.97 0.67
C PHE A 5 0.60 6.77 -0.12
N LEU A 6 0.79 6.92 -1.43
CA LEU A 6 -0.11 7.59 -2.36
C LEU A 6 -0.94 6.59 -3.16
N ASP A 7 -1.08 5.36 -2.67
CA ASP A 7 -1.91 4.37 -3.31
C ASP A 7 -3.39 4.81 -3.27
N PRO A 8 -4.16 4.53 -4.32
CA PRO A 8 -5.55 4.99 -4.46
C PRO A 8 -6.42 4.58 -3.27
N GLY A 9 -6.18 3.40 -2.68
CA GLY A 9 -6.92 2.94 -1.51
C GLY A 9 -6.60 3.68 -0.21
N ASN A 10 -5.41 4.28 -0.08
CA ASN A 10 -5.08 5.13 1.06
C ASN A 10 -5.75 6.51 0.89
N LEU A 11 -5.69 7.06 -0.34
CA LEU A 11 -6.36 8.31 -0.69
C LEU A 11 -7.89 8.22 -0.52
N GLU A 12 -8.51 7.12 -0.95
CA GLU A 12 -9.96 6.90 -0.79
C GLU A 12 -10.36 6.90 0.69
N ARG A 13 -9.64 6.14 1.53
CA ARG A 13 -9.92 6.08 2.97
C ARG A 13 -9.73 7.43 3.65
N ASP A 14 -8.66 8.14 3.34
CA ASP A 14 -8.38 9.46 3.92
C ASP A 14 -9.43 10.50 3.50
N LEU A 15 -9.85 10.48 2.23
CA LEU A 15 -10.92 11.35 1.72
C LEU A 15 -12.27 11.02 2.36
N GLN A 16 -12.61 9.74 2.50
CA GLN A 16 -13.87 9.31 3.12
C GLN A 16 -13.89 9.66 4.62
N SER A 17 -12.79 9.43 5.32
CA SER A 17 -12.63 9.78 6.73
C SER A 17 -12.68 11.30 6.94
N GLY A 18 -12.04 12.07 6.05
CA GLY A 18 -12.09 13.53 6.02
C GLY A 18 -13.48 14.08 5.67
N ALA A 19 -14.26 13.41 4.82
CA ALA A 19 -15.63 13.80 4.51
C ALA A 19 -16.57 13.64 5.72
N ILE A 20 -16.32 12.64 6.57
CA ILE A 20 -17.14 12.34 7.76
C ILE A 20 -16.74 13.19 8.97
N ALA A 21 -15.44 13.29 9.26
CA ALA A 21 -14.92 13.92 10.47
C ALA A 21 -14.22 15.28 10.22
N GLY A 22 -14.24 15.77 8.98
CA GLY A 22 -13.67 17.06 8.61
C GLY A 22 -12.17 17.16 8.91
N TYR A 23 -11.73 18.34 9.34
CA TYR A 23 -10.32 18.62 9.65
C TYR A 23 -9.82 18.03 10.98
N SER A 24 -10.67 17.33 11.75
CA SER A 24 -10.30 16.81 13.06
C SER A 24 -9.24 15.71 13.00
N LEU A 25 -9.08 15.04 11.86
CA LEU A 25 -8.13 13.92 11.67
C LEU A 25 -6.75 14.34 11.17
N LEU A 26 -6.55 15.62 10.78
CA LEU A 26 -5.29 16.08 10.18
C LEU A 26 -4.08 15.85 11.09
N TRP A 27 -4.24 16.07 12.40
CA TRP A 27 -3.16 15.85 13.36
C TRP A 27 -2.78 14.36 13.45
N LEU A 28 -3.77 13.46 13.38
CA LEU A 28 -3.56 12.02 13.42
C LEU A 28 -2.86 11.53 12.14
N LEU A 29 -3.31 12.02 10.97
CA LEU A 29 -2.70 11.74 9.68
C LEU A 29 -1.22 12.18 9.64
N MET A 30 -0.92 13.35 10.20
CA MET A 30 0.44 13.86 10.30
C MET A 30 1.32 12.92 11.15
N TRP A 31 0.84 12.49 12.32
CA TRP A 31 1.58 11.55 13.18
C TRP A 31 1.78 10.19 12.53
N ALA A 32 0.75 9.67 11.85
CA ALA A 32 0.83 8.41 11.11
C ALA A 32 1.93 8.47 10.03
N THR A 33 1.99 9.58 9.28
CA THR A 33 3.00 9.80 8.24
C THR A 33 4.43 9.88 8.82
N ILE A 34 4.61 10.59 9.94
CA ILE A 34 5.91 10.69 10.62
C ILE A 34 6.39 9.32 11.10
N MET A 35 5.51 8.53 11.74
CA MET A 35 5.84 7.18 12.18
C MET A 35 6.17 6.26 10.99
N GLY A 36 5.43 6.38 9.90
CA GLY A 36 5.71 5.66 8.65
C GLY A 36 7.12 5.97 8.12
N LEU A 37 7.51 7.24 8.07
CA LEU A 37 8.85 7.66 7.65
C LEU A 37 9.95 7.12 8.57
N LEU A 38 9.74 7.11 9.88
CA LEU A 38 10.70 6.54 10.84
C LEU A 38 10.91 5.03 10.59
N ILE A 39 9.83 4.28 10.41
CA ILE A 39 9.90 2.83 10.15
C ILE A 39 10.59 2.55 8.81
N GLN A 40 10.29 3.34 7.77
CA GLN A 40 10.96 3.22 6.47
C GLN A 40 12.46 3.52 6.57
N LEU A 41 12.86 4.56 7.33
CA LEU A 41 14.26 4.89 7.54
C LEU A 41 15.01 3.78 8.28
N LEU A 42 14.38 3.19 9.31
CA LEU A 42 14.94 2.05 10.04
C LEU A 42 15.09 0.82 9.13
N SER A 43 14.09 0.53 8.30
CA SER A 43 14.12 -0.58 7.34
C SER A 43 15.23 -0.40 6.30
N ALA A 44 15.40 0.84 5.79
CA ALA A 44 16.49 1.17 4.87
C ALA A 44 17.86 1.03 5.55
N ARG A 45 18.02 1.54 6.77
CA ARG A 45 19.25 1.39 7.55
C ARG A 45 19.58 -0.06 7.86
N LEU A 46 18.58 -0.87 8.18
CA LEU A 46 18.74 -2.31 8.40
C LEU A 46 19.25 -2.99 7.13
N GLY A 47 18.63 -2.71 5.97
CA GLY A 47 19.05 -3.26 4.68
C GLY A 47 20.47 -2.85 4.29
N VAL A 48 20.85 -1.58 4.53
CA VAL A 48 22.22 -1.09 4.25
C VAL A 48 23.25 -1.69 5.22
N ALA A 49 22.91 -1.83 6.50
CA ALA A 49 23.84 -2.34 7.52
C ALA A 49 24.06 -3.86 7.45
N THR A 50 23.01 -4.62 7.14
CA THR A 50 23.07 -6.09 7.10
C THR A 50 23.27 -6.67 5.69
N GLY A 51 23.01 -5.87 4.65
CA GLY A 51 23.02 -6.33 3.26
C GLY A 51 21.93 -7.35 2.91
N LYS A 52 21.00 -7.62 3.84
CA LYS A 52 19.92 -8.60 3.71
C LYS A 52 18.56 -7.92 3.73
N HIS A 53 17.57 -8.55 3.12
CA HIS A 53 16.19 -8.07 3.18
C HIS A 53 15.54 -8.42 4.53
N LEU A 54 14.55 -7.62 4.93
CA LEU A 54 13.82 -7.82 6.20
C LEU A 54 13.23 -9.24 6.30
N ALA A 55 12.75 -9.77 5.17
CA ALA A 55 12.23 -11.13 5.07
C ALA A 55 13.30 -12.23 5.29
N GLU A 56 14.54 -11.99 4.86
CA GLU A 56 15.66 -12.91 5.09
C GLU A 56 16.08 -12.90 6.55
N LEU A 57 16.10 -11.72 7.17
CA LEU A 57 16.42 -11.59 8.59
C LEU A 57 15.33 -12.24 9.46
N CYS A 58 14.05 -12.06 9.12
CA CYS A 58 12.97 -12.77 9.79
C CYS A 58 13.07 -14.29 9.58
N ARG A 59 13.54 -14.75 8.42
CA ARG A 59 13.74 -16.18 8.16
C ARG A 59 14.89 -16.77 8.97
N ASP A 60 15.95 -16.02 9.21
CA ASP A 60 17.13 -16.47 9.96
C ASP A 60 16.87 -16.46 11.48
N GLU A 61 16.08 -15.49 11.98
CA GLU A 61 15.81 -15.32 13.42
C GLU A 61 14.62 -16.18 13.92
N TYR A 62 13.58 -16.39 13.10
CA TYR A 62 12.33 -17.03 13.54
C TYR A 62 12.25 -18.54 13.27
N PRO A 63 11.54 -19.30 14.14
CA PRO A 63 11.27 -20.71 13.90
C PRO A 63 10.39 -20.94 12.66
N LYS A 64 10.53 -22.12 12.05
CA LYS A 64 9.92 -22.46 10.74
C LYS A 64 8.41 -22.18 10.65
N TRP A 65 7.66 -22.35 11.74
CA TRP A 65 6.21 -22.09 11.77
C TRP A 65 5.88 -20.59 11.65
N ALA A 66 6.59 -19.73 12.39
CA ALA A 66 6.40 -18.28 12.35
C ALA A 66 6.80 -17.71 10.98
N ARG A 67 7.82 -18.28 10.34
CA ARG A 67 8.20 -17.91 8.97
C ARG A 67 7.05 -18.12 7.97
N TYR A 68 6.38 -19.26 8.00
CA TYR A 68 5.26 -19.52 7.08
C TYR A 68 4.07 -18.62 7.38
N LEU A 69 3.79 -18.33 8.65
CA LEU A 69 2.72 -17.41 9.03
C LEU A 69 3.00 -15.97 8.56
N LEU A 70 4.23 -15.48 8.78
CA LEU A 70 4.66 -14.17 8.30
C LEU A 70 4.61 -14.09 6.77
N TRP A 71 5.01 -15.16 6.07
CA TRP A 71 4.93 -15.22 4.62
C TRP A 71 3.49 -15.14 4.13
N ILE A 72 2.55 -15.92 4.69
CA ILE A 72 1.13 -15.87 4.32
C ILE A 72 0.53 -14.48 4.57
N MET A 73 0.84 -13.86 5.72
CA MET A 73 0.34 -12.53 6.05
C MET A 73 0.87 -11.46 5.08
N ALA A 74 2.16 -11.54 4.72
CA ALA A 74 2.76 -10.65 3.74
C ALA A 74 2.14 -10.83 2.35
N GLU A 75 1.92 -12.08 1.91
CA GLU A 75 1.31 -12.40 0.63
C GLU A 75 -0.13 -11.85 0.55
N LEU A 76 -0.92 -12.06 1.60
CA LEU A 76 -2.29 -11.52 1.68
C LEU A 76 -2.31 -9.98 1.67
N ALA A 77 -1.35 -9.34 2.34
CA ALA A 77 -1.23 -7.89 2.32
C ALA A 77 -0.84 -7.37 0.93
N LEU A 78 0.05 -8.07 0.22
CA LEU A 78 0.47 -7.73 -1.14
C LEU A 78 -0.71 -7.83 -2.13
N ILE A 79 -1.46 -8.95 -2.08
CA ILE A 79 -2.66 -9.15 -2.90
C ILE A 79 -3.69 -8.04 -2.61
N GLY A 80 -3.87 -7.68 -1.34
CA GLY A 80 -4.79 -6.60 -0.95
C GLY A 80 -4.38 -5.22 -1.46
N ALA A 81 -3.08 -4.94 -1.58
CA ALA A 81 -2.55 -3.71 -2.17
C ALA A 81 -2.76 -3.69 -3.69
N ASP A 82 -2.43 -4.79 -4.37
CA ASP A 82 -2.59 -4.97 -5.82
C ASP A 82 -4.05 -4.77 -6.27
N ILE A 83 -5.01 -5.36 -5.54
CA ILE A 83 -6.44 -5.17 -5.80
C ILE A 83 -6.84 -3.68 -5.73
N GLN A 84 -6.31 -2.92 -4.75
CA GLN A 84 -6.62 -1.50 -4.61
C GLN A 84 -6.01 -0.66 -5.73
N GLU A 85 -4.79 -0.99 -6.16
CA GLU A 85 -4.12 -0.33 -7.29
C GLU A 85 -4.90 -0.54 -8.59
N VAL A 86 -5.32 -1.78 -8.89
CA VAL A 86 -6.12 -2.11 -10.06
C VAL A 86 -7.46 -1.36 -10.08
N ILE A 87 -8.16 -1.31 -8.95
CA ILE A 87 -9.45 -0.59 -8.82
C ILE A 87 -9.24 0.91 -9.01
N GLY A 88 -8.23 1.50 -8.36
CA GLY A 88 -7.94 2.93 -8.45
C GLY A 88 -7.59 3.36 -9.87
N SER A 89 -6.73 2.60 -10.55
CA SER A 89 -6.35 2.83 -11.95
C SER A 89 -7.54 2.70 -12.90
N ALA A 90 -8.42 1.71 -12.69
CA ALA A 90 -9.64 1.55 -13.48
C ALA A 90 -10.60 2.75 -13.34
N ILE A 91 -10.78 3.27 -12.11
CA ILE A 91 -11.60 4.46 -11.84
C ILE A 91 -10.95 5.70 -12.46
N ALA A 92 -9.63 5.85 -12.36
CA ALA A 92 -8.90 6.96 -12.94
C ALA A 92 -9.05 7.01 -14.48
N ILE A 93 -8.96 5.85 -15.15
CA ILE A 93 -9.17 5.73 -16.61
C ILE A 93 -10.62 6.10 -16.99
N GLN A 94 -11.61 5.66 -16.21
CA GLN A 94 -13.02 5.99 -16.45
C GLN A 94 -13.27 7.51 -16.39
N ILE A 95 -12.70 8.18 -15.37
CA ILE A 95 -12.83 9.63 -15.19
C ILE A 95 -12.09 10.38 -16.29
N LEU A 96 -10.84 10.00 -16.61
CA LEU A 96 -10.03 10.66 -17.63
C LEU A 96 -10.71 10.59 -19.01
N SER A 97 -11.35 9.45 -19.30
CA SER A 97 -12.07 9.21 -20.55
C SER A 97 -13.44 9.90 -20.61
N HIS A 98 -13.83 10.71 -19.60
CA HIS A 98 -15.14 11.38 -19.52
C HIS A 98 -16.33 10.42 -19.75
N GLY A 99 -16.18 9.15 -19.36
CA GLY A 99 -17.20 8.11 -19.54
C GLY A 99 -17.28 7.46 -20.94
N TYR A 100 -16.37 7.77 -21.88
CA TYR A 100 -16.32 7.10 -23.19
C TYR A 100 -15.83 5.64 -23.11
N LEU A 101 -15.01 5.31 -22.11
CA LEU A 101 -14.52 3.96 -21.85
C LEU A 101 -15.29 3.34 -20.67
N PRO A 102 -16.00 2.21 -20.86
CA PRO A 102 -16.70 1.53 -19.78
C PRO A 102 -15.70 0.90 -18.80
N LEU A 103 -16.05 0.87 -17.51
CA LEU A 103 -15.24 0.29 -16.41
C LEU A 103 -14.60 -1.06 -16.75
N TRP A 104 -15.34 -1.94 -17.44
CA TRP A 104 -14.86 -3.26 -17.85
C TRP A 104 -13.66 -3.21 -18.81
N ALA A 105 -13.60 -2.20 -19.70
CA ALA A 105 -12.46 -2.00 -20.60
C ALA A 105 -11.26 -1.41 -19.86
N GLY A 106 -11.49 -0.53 -18.88
CA GLY A 106 -10.43 -0.03 -17.98
C GLY A 106 -9.80 -1.15 -17.18
N VAL A 107 -10.60 -2.00 -16.53
CA VAL A 107 -10.12 -3.16 -15.75
C VAL A 107 -9.34 -4.16 -16.62
N LEU A 108 -9.75 -4.39 -17.87
CA LEU A 108 -9.01 -5.27 -18.79
C LEU A 108 -7.64 -4.72 -19.18
N ILE A 109 -7.49 -3.40 -19.28
CA ILE A 109 -6.20 -2.77 -19.58
C ILE A 109 -5.28 -2.83 -18.35
N THR A 110 -5.80 -2.54 -17.16
CA THR A 110 -5.02 -2.60 -15.92
C THR A 110 -4.65 -4.03 -15.51
N ALA A 111 -5.46 -5.03 -15.88
CA ALA A 111 -5.14 -6.45 -15.62
C ALA A 111 -4.04 -7.01 -16.55
N ILE A 112 -3.62 -6.25 -17.56
CA ILE A 112 -2.51 -6.59 -18.47
C ILE A 112 -1.20 -5.89 -18.05
N ASP A 113 -1.27 -4.93 -17.13
CA ASP A 113 -0.12 -4.28 -16.48
C ASP A 113 0.45 -5.19 -15.37
#